data_AF-A0A7C2TYF6-F1
#
_entry.id   AF-A0A7C2TYF6-F1
#
_cell.length_a   1.000
_cell.length_b   1.000
_cell.length_c   1.000
_cell.angle_alpha   90.00
_cell.angle_beta   90.00
_cell.angle_gamma   90.00
#
_symmetry.space_group_name_H-M   'P 1'
#
loop_
_entity.id
_entity.type
_entity.pdbx_description
1 polymer ?
#
loop_
_entity_poly.entity_id
_entity_poly.type
_entity_poly.pdbx_seq_one_letter_code
_entity_poly.pdbx_strand_id
1 'polypeptide(L)'
;MNTQLLYQTDSYLKQFTAKVLAQQDNTILFDQTAFYPGGGQPADGGFIRWQGRELSLRKIEKKGEAVWHHFEGDLPPLGEEIEGALDWERRYSLMRTHTALHIPDLIRTKINLLPAGIEHVRTVEIVGLDLQADGGTHVANTREVGRIKITGHESKGKINKRLRIAVAD
;
A
#
# COMPACT_ATOMS: atom_id res chain seq x y z
N MET A 1 -16.32 -10.72 8.51
CA MET A 1 -15.13 -10.37 9.31
C MET A 1 -14.27 -9.50 8.43
N ASN A 2 -14.05 -8.25 8.81
CA ASN A 2 -13.32 -7.30 7.98
C ASN A 2 -11.94 -7.04 8.58
N THR A 3 -10.90 -6.99 7.75
CA THR A 3 -9.55 -6.64 8.20
C THR A 3 -9.44 -5.12 8.27
N GLN A 4 -9.09 -4.56 9.42
CA GLN A 4 -8.83 -3.14 9.55
C GLN A 4 -7.51 -2.78 8.84
N LEU A 5 -7.59 -1.85 7.89
CA LEU A 5 -6.48 -1.44 7.03
C LEU A 5 -5.74 -0.24 7.62
N LEU A 6 -4.82 -0.48 8.55
CA LEU A 6 -4.13 0.56 9.33
C LEU A 6 -3.37 1.56 8.45
N TYR A 7 -2.84 1.11 7.31
CA TYR A 7 -2.11 1.95 6.36
C TYR A 7 -2.97 3.04 5.69
N GLN A 8 -4.30 2.91 5.71
CA GLN A 8 -5.21 3.93 5.17
C GLN A 8 -5.36 5.12 6.10
N THR A 9 -5.24 4.89 7.41
CA THR A 9 -5.35 5.92 8.46
C THR A 9 -3.99 6.47 8.86
N ASP A 10 -2.94 5.63 8.84
CA ASP A 10 -1.58 6.03 9.14
C ASP A 10 -0.58 5.32 8.20
N SER A 11 -0.11 6.03 7.17
CA SER A 11 0.88 5.51 6.22
C SER A 11 2.29 5.40 6.82
N TYR A 12 2.56 6.03 7.97
CA TYR A 12 3.84 6.04 8.67
C TYR A 12 3.96 4.98 9.76
N LEU A 13 2.88 4.24 10.03
CA LEU A 13 2.89 3.12 10.96
C LEU A 13 3.85 2.03 10.49
N LYS A 14 4.97 1.85 11.22
CA LYS A 14 6.06 0.92 10.85
C LYS A 14 5.90 -0.47 11.47
N GLN A 15 5.22 -0.53 12.60
CA GLN A 15 5.02 -1.73 13.39
C GLN A 15 3.58 -1.73 13.91
N PHE A 16 2.99 -2.90 14.08
CA PHE A 16 1.63 -3.07 14.56
C PHE A 16 1.47 -4.42 15.25
N THR A 17 0.48 -4.55 16.11
CA THR A 17 0.04 -5.85 16.64
C THR A 17 -1.24 -6.30 15.93
N ALA A 18 -1.44 -7.60 15.80
CA ALA A 18 -2.66 -8.16 15.21
C ALA A 18 -2.94 -9.57 15.70
N LYS A 19 -4.19 -10.02 15.55
CA LYS A 19 -4.62 -11.39 15.86
C LYS A 19 -4.85 -12.21 14.61
N VAL A 20 -4.45 -13.48 14.64
CA VAL A 20 -4.71 -14.45 13.58
C VAL A 20 -6.20 -14.80 13.55
N LEU A 21 -6.93 -14.35 12.52
CA LEU A 21 -8.37 -14.62 12.35
C LEU A 21 -8.66 -15.88 11.55
N ALA A 22 -7.80 -16.21 10.58
CA ALA A 22 -7.93 -17.42 9.77
C ALA A 22 -6.57 -17.80 9.18
N GLN A 23 -6.42 -19.08 8.87
CA GLN A 23 -5.27 -19.63 8.17
C GLN A 23 -5.76 -20.54 7.05
N GLN A 24 -5.14 -20.43 5.87
CA GLN A 24 -5.34 -21.33 4.76
C GLN A 24 -3.98 -21.59 4.09
N ASP A 25 -3.56 -22.86 4.05
CA ASP A 25 -2.24 -23.26 3.57
C ASP A 25 -1.13 -22.43 4.25
N ASN A 26 -0.33 -21.72 3.45
CA ASN A 26 0.73 -20.81 3.88
C ASN A 26 0.29 -19.34 3.99
N THR A 27 -1.02 -19.09 4.13
CA THR A 27 -1.58 -17.74 4.21
C THR A 27 -2.36 -17.49 5.49
N ILE A 28 -2.23 -16.27 6.00
CA ILE A 28 -2.87 -15.81 7.22
C ILE A 28 -3.72 -14.56 6.95
N LEU A 29 -4.92 -14.56 7.53
CA LEU A 29 -5.78 -13.39 7.64
C LEU A 29 -5.66 -12.83 9.06
N PHE A 30 -5.36 -11.53 9.15
CA PHE A 30 -5.33 -10.80 10.41
C PHE A 30 -6.59 -9.95 10.61
N ASP A 31 -6.88 -9.61 11.86
CA ASP A 31 -7.94 -8.65 12.21
C ASP A 31 -7.59 -7.22 11.78
N GLN A 32 -6.31 -6.87 11.81
CA GLN A 32 -5.79 -5.61 11.30
C GLN A 32 -4.42 -5.79 10.67
N THR A 33 -4.06 -4.92 9.72
CA THR A 33 -2.74 -4.96 9.09
C THR A 33 -2.26 -3.58 8.65
N ALA A 34 -0.96 -3.32 8.87
CA ALA A 34 -0.28 -2.19 8.26
C ALA A 34 0.35 -2.54 6.90
N PHE A 35 0.38 -3.83 6.49
CA PHE A 35 0.91 -4.24 5.20
C PHE A 35 -0.04 -3.87 4.06
N TYR A 36 0.43 -3.08 3.10
CA TYR A 36 -0.28 -2.67 1.90
C TYR A 36 -0.18 -3.77 0.83
N PRO A 37 -1.33 -4.27 0.31
CA PRO A 37 -1.37 -5.44 -0.58
C PRO A 37 -0.90 -5.17 -2.02
N GLY A 38 -0.60 -3.92 -2.36
CA GLY A 38 -0.27 -3.53 -3.73
C GLY A 38 -1.51 -3.15 -4.56
N GLY A 39 -1.25 -2.52 -5.71
CA GLY A 39 -2.25 -2.02 -6.65
C GLY A 39 -1.62 -1.09 -7.67
N GLY A 40 -1.78 0.23 -7.48
CA GLY A 40 -1.02 1.25 -8.21
C GLY A 40 0.42 1.42 -7.71
N GLN A 41 0.67 0.99 -6.48
CA GLN A 41 1.98 0.91 -5.83
C GLN A 41 2.32 -0.58 -5.59
N PRO A 42 3.60 -1.00 -5.67
CA PRO A 42 4.00 -2.34 -5.28
C PRO A 42 3.61 -2.70 -3.84
N ALA A 43 3.37 -3.99 -3.58
CA ALA A 43 3.10 -4.50 -2.25
C ALA A 43 4.31 -4.31 -1.30
N ASP A 44 4.01 -4.25 -0.01
CA ASP A 44 5.05 -4.20 1.02
C ASP A 44 5.78 -5.52 1.22
N GLY A 45 6.95 -5.40 1.81
CA GLY A 45 7.64 -6.48 2.50
C GLY A 45 7.74 -6.19 4.00
N GLY A 46 8.32 -7.14 4.72
CA GLY A 46 8.53 -7.06 6.16
C GLY A 46 8.48 -8.45 6.78
N PHE A 47 8.16 -8.50 8.06
CA PHE A 47 8.08 -9.76 8.80
C PHE A 47 7.03 -9.68 9.91
N ILE A 48 6.65 -10.85 10.43
CA ILE A 48 5.88 -10.98 11.67
C ILE A 48 6.72 -11.71 12.71
N ARG A 49 6.44 -11.43 13.99
CA ARG A 49 7.02 -12.12 15.14
C ARG A 49 5.94 -12.61 16.08
N TRP A 50 6.14 -13.80 16.64
CA TRP A 50 5.33 -14.34 17.73
C TRP A 50 6.17 -15.35 18.51
N GLN A 51 6.03 -15.37 19.84
CA GLN A 51 6.74 -16.33 20.72
C GLN A 51 8.26 -16.48 20.42
N GLY A 52 8.93 -15.39 20.03
CA GLY A 52 10.35 -15.38 19.67
C GLY A 52 10.69 -15.96 18.29
N ARG A 53 9.70 -16.40 17.50
CA ARG A 53 9.84 -16.79 16.09
C ARG A 53 9.63 -15.59 15.18
N GLU A 54 10.26 -15.61 14.01
CA GLU A 54 10.13 -14.57 12.99
C GLU A 54 9.87 -15.20 11.61
N LEU A 55 8.92 -14.66 10.85
CA LEU A 55 8.65 -15.05 9.47
C LEU A 55 8.62 -13.84 8.55
N SER A 56 9.42 -13.90 7.48
CA SER A 56 9.39 -12.90 6.42
C SER A 56 8.11 -13.01 5.58
N LEU A 57 7.46 -11.87 5.37
CA LEU A 57 6.33 -11.76 4.46
C LEU A 57 6.79 -11.97 3.02
N ARG A 58 6.15 -12.91 2.31
CA ARG A 58 6.49 -13.23 0.91
C ARG A 58 5.60 -12.55 -0.09
N LYS A 59 4.30 -12.51 0.20
CA LYS A 59 3.28 -12.00 -0.70
C LYS A 59 2.06 -11.56 0.09
N ILE A 60 1.34 -10.60 -0.47
CA ILE A 60 0.04 -10.18 0.04
C ILE A 60 -0.98 -10.31 -1.09
N GLU A 61 -2.15 -10.84 -0.78
CA GLU A 61 -3.25 -10.99 -1.73
C GLU A 61 -4.52 -10.39 -1.15
N LYS A 62 -5.15 -9.46 -1.88
CA LYS A 62 -6.46 -8.94 -1.51
C LYS A 62 -7.55 -9.75 -2.21
N LYS A 63 -8.46 -10.36 -1.43
CA LYS A 63 -9.63 -11.11 -1.91
C LYS A 63 -10.90 -10.49 -1.34
N GLY A 64 -11.59 -9.68 -2.13
CA GLY A 64 -12.68 -8.83 -1.63
C GLY A 64 -12.14 -7.79 -0.65
N GLU A 65 -12.67 -7.77 0.57
CA GLU A 65 -12.19 -6.88 1.64
C GLU A 65 -11.04 -7.50 2.47
N ALA A 66 -10.85 -8.81 2.38
CA ALA A 66 -9.85 -9.54 3.16
C ALA A 66 -8.44 -9.38 2.56
N VAL A 67 -7.44 -9.17 3.43
CA VAL A 67 -6.02 -9.10 3.07
C VAL A 67 -5.30 -10.32 3.62
N TRP A 68 -4.88 -11.20 2.71
CA TRP A 68 -4.19 -12.45 3.03
C TRP A 68 -2.69 -12.28 2.91
N HIS A 69 -1.94 -12.77 3.89
CA HIS A 69 -0.49 -12.61 4.01
C HIS A 69 0.17 -13.98 3.90
N HIS A 70 1.07 -14.14 2.92
CA HIS A 70 1.75 -15.40 2.66
C HIS A 70 3.11 -15.44 3.36
N PHE A 71 3.36 -16.54 4.08
CA PHE A 71 4.61 -16.80 4.78
C PHE A 71 5.06 -18.24 4.52
N GLU A 72 6.35 -18.52 4.69
CA GLU A 72 6.91 -19.87 4.58
C GLU A 72 7.42 -20.31 5.94
N GLY A 73 6.99 -21.48 6.43
CA GLY A 73 7.42 -22.05 7.71
C GLY A 73 6.26 -22.31 8.67
N ASP A 74 6.60 -22.49 9.95
CA ASP A 74 5.61 -22.73 10.99
C ASP A 74 4.78 -21.47 11.25
N LEU A 75 3.49 -21.49 10.90
CA LEU A 75 2.63 -20.32 11.07
C LEU A 75 2.13 -20.17 12.52
N PRO A 76 1.90 -18.93 13.00
CA PRO A 76 1.22 -18.69 14.28
C PRO A 76 -0.20 -19.31 14.29
N PRO A 77 -0.63 -19.92 15.41
CA PRO A 77 -1.92 -20.56 15.50
C PRO A 77 -3.08 -19.56 15.47
N LEU A 78 -4.29 -20.06 15.21
CA LEU A 78 -5.52 -19.26 15.23
C LEU A 78 -5.70 -18.57 16.60
N GLY A 79 -5.98 -17.27 16.58
CA GLY A 79 -6.14 -16.44 17.78
C GLY A 79 -4.84 -15.92 18.40
N GLU A 80 -3.67 -16.37 17.93
CA GLU A 80 -2.37 -15.87 18.39
C GLU A 80 -2.22 -14.38 18.06
N GLU A 81 -1.59 -13.65 18.99
CA GLU A 81 -1.19 -12.26 18.76
C GLU A 81 0.22 -12.22 18.16
N ILE A 82 0.38 -11.41 17.12
CA ILE A 82 1.64 -11.22 16.41
C ILE A 82 2.07 -9.76 16.47
N GLU A 83 3.37 -9.52 16.33
CA GLU A 83 3.97 -8.22 16.04
C GLU A 83 4.39 -8.18 14.58
N GLY A 84 3.77 -7.34 13.77
CA GLY A 84 4.14 -7.09 12.38
C GLY A 84 5.06 -5.89 12.26
N ALA A 85 6.09 -5.99 11.43
CA ALA A 85 6.99 -4.89 11.10
C ALA A 85 7.21 -4.78 9.58
N LEU A 86 7.12 -3.57 9.06
CA LEU A 86 7.34 -3.26 7.66
C LEU A 86 8.84 -3.16 7.32
N ASP A 87 9.21 -3.54 6.10
CA ASP A 87 10.43 -3.03 5.48
C ASP A 87 10.25 -1.53 5.20
N TRP A 88 10.65 -0.71 6.18
CA TRP A 88 10.35 0.72 6.19
C TRP A 88 11.07 1.49 5.09
N GLU A 89 12.32 1.14 4.79
CA GLU A 89 13.08 1.83 3.73
C GLU A 89 12.41 1.62 2.37
N ARG A 90 11.98 0.38 2.10
CA ARG A 90 11.18 0.07 0.93
C ARG A 90 9.87 0.83 0.92
N ARG A 91 9.08 0.75 2.00
CA ARG A 91 7.77 1.43 2.12
C ARG A 91 7.89 2.92 1.84
N TYR A 92 8.83 3.59 2.51
CA TYR A 92 9.01 5.03 2.38
C TYR A 92 9.43 5.42 0.96
N SER A 93 10.35 4.67 0.34
CA SER A 93 10.74 4.88 -1.07
C SER A 93 9.55 4.75 -2.03
N LEU A 94 8.68 3.78 -1.79
CA LEU A 94 7.45 3.59 -2.57
C LEU A 94 6.44 4.75 -2.34
N MET A 95 6.26 5.23 -1.11
CA MET A 95 5.39 6.38 -0.80
C MET A 95 5.84 7.65 -1.53
N ARG A 96 7.16 7.92 -1.57
CA ARG A 96 7.72 9.06 -2.33
C ARG A 96 7.39 8.94 -3.81
N THR A 97 7.64 7.75 -4.37
CA THR A 97 7.39 7.48 -5.80
C THR A 97 5.90 7.59 -6.13
N HIS A 98 5.04 7.02 -5.29
CA HIS A 98 3.59 7.05 -5.48
C HIS A 98 3.06 8.48 -5.44
N THR A 99 3.47 9.26 -4.44
CA THR A 99 3.12 10.70 -4.33
C THR A 99 3.62 11.51 -5.53
N ALA A 100 4.82 11.23 -6.03
CA ALA A 100 5.39 11.90 -7.21
C ALA A 100 4.59 11.64 -8.51
N LEU A 101 3.82 10.55 -8.59
CA LEU A 101 3.00 10.22 -9.76
C LEU A 101 1.69 11.03 -9.84
N HIS A 102 1.34 11.77 -8.80
CA HIS A 102 0.22 12.72 -8.82
C HIS A 102 0.63 13.99 -9.57
N ILE A 103 0.47 13.95 -10.90
CA ILE A 103 0.75 15.09 -11.79
C ILE A 103 -0.54 15.93 -11.96
N PRO A 104 -0.48 17.27 -11.86
CA PRO A 104 -1.64 18.18 -11.85
C PRO A 104 -2.58 18.09 -13.05
N ASP A 105 -2.09 17.74 -14.24
CA ASP A 105 -2.92 17.78 -15.47
C ASP A 105 -3.79 16.52 -15.66
N LEU A 106 -3.81 15.60 -14.69
CA LEU A 106 -4.52 14.34 -14.80
C LEU A 106 -5.54 14.20 -13.66
N ILE A 107 -6.61 14.99 -13.69
CA ILE A 107 -7.79 14.73 -12.84
C ILE A 107 -8.37 13.37 -13.25
N ARG A 108 -8.03 12.32 -12.51
CA ARG A 108 -8.49 10.94 -12.78
C ARG A 108 -9.83 10.62 -12.13
N THR A 109 -10.37 11.50 -11.29
CA THR A 109 -11.58 11.23 -10.51
C THR A 109 -12.83 11.42 -11.37
N LYS A 110 -13.14 10.41 -12.20
CA LYS A 110 -14.45 10.25 -12.84
C LYS A 110 -15.45 9.75 -11.80
N ILE A 111 -15.98 10.67 -10.99
CA ILE A 111 -16.95 10.38 -9.92
C ILE A 111 -18.18 9.62 -10.48
N ASN A 112 -18.54 9.90 -11.72
CA ASN A 112 -19.64 9.24 -12.44
C ASN A 112 -19.39 7.76 -12.80
N LEU A 113 -18.20 7.21 -12.54
CA LEU A 113 -17.88 5.80 -12.75
C LEU A 113 -17.83 4.99 -11.45
N LEU A 114 -18.15 5.58 -10.30
CA LEU A 114 -18.17 4.86 -9.03
C LEU A 114 -19.34 3.85 -9.04
N PRO A 115 -19.08 2.55 -8.80
CA PRO A 115 -20.13 1.56 -8.59
C PRO A 115 -21.12 2.00 -7.50
N ALA A 116 -22.41 1.71 -7.70
CA ALA A 116 -23.48 2.17 -6.81
C ALA A 116 -23.39 1.68 -5.35
N GLY A 117 -22.54 0.70 -5.06
CA GLY A 117 -22.30 0.18 -3.70
C GLY A 117 -21.16 0.85 -2.93
N ILE A 118 -20.51 1.89 -3.48
CA ILE A 118 -19.45 2.61 -2.77
C ILE A 118 -20.05 3.76 -1.97
N GLU A 119 -20.11 3.61 -0.65
CA GLU A 119 -20.63 4.63 0.26
C GLU A 119 -19.57 5.66 0.66
N HIS A 120 -18.30 5.24 0.75
CA HIS A 120 -17.19 6.07 1.19
C HIS A 120 -16.00 5.93 0.22
N VAL A 121 -15.43 7.07 -0.18
CA VAL A 121 -14.25 7.13 -1.06
C VAL A 121 -13.12 7.82 -0.31
N ARG A 122 -11.97 7.14 -0.17
CA ARG A 122 -10.74 7.79 0.33
C ARG A 122 -10.19 8.69 -0.75
N THR A 123 -10.00 9.97 -0.44
CA THR A 123 -9.32 10.92 -1.31
C THR A 123 -7.99 11.36 -0.72
N VAL A 124 -7.04 11.66 -1.59
CA VAL A 124 -5.75 12.27 -1.27
C VAL A 124 -5.67 13.60 -1.99
N GLU A 125 -5.45 14.67 -1.23
CA GLU A 125 -5.30 16.02 -1.75
C GLU A 125 -3.85 16.46 -1.64
N ILE A 126 -3.27 16.91 -2.75
CA ILE A 126 -2.08 17.74 -2.75
C ILE A 126 -2.58 19.18 -2.95
N VAL A 127 -2.60 19.94 -1.85
CA VAL A 127 -3.23 21.26 -1.79
C VAL A 127 -2.75 22.17 -2.93
N GLY A 128 -3.71 22.68 -3.71
CA GLY A 128 -3.44 23.56 -4.85
C GLY A 128 -2.88 22.86 -6.09
N LEU A 129 -2.83 21.53 -6.11
CA LEU A 129 -2.27 20.74 -7.20
C LEU A 129 -3.20 19.65 -7.72
N ASP A 130 -3.66 18.73 -6.86
CA ASP A 130 -4.40 17.52 -7.27
C ASP A 130 -5.32 17.01 -6.14
N LEU A 131 -6.44 16.37 -6.53
CA LEU A 131 -7.35 15.67 -5.62
C LEU A 131 -7.83 14.37 -6.27
N GLN A 132 -7.39 13.23 -5.72
CA GLN A 132 -7.65 11.92 -6.30
C GLN A 132 -8.25 10.93 -5.32
N ALA A 133 -9.16 10.10 -5.81
CA ALA A 133 -9.57 8.89 -5.10
C ALA A 133 -8.43 7.88 -5.13
N ASP A 134 -7.78 7.66 -3.98
CA ASP A 134 -6.60 6.81 -3.86
C ASP A 134 -6.63 6.00 -2.56
N GLY A 135 -6.25 4.73 -2.64
CA GLY A 135 -6.12 3.81 -1.50
C GLY A 135 -4.67 3.45 -1.15
N GLY A 136 -3.68 4.04 -1.83
CA GLY A 136 -2.25 3.86 -1.60
C GLY A 136 -1.70 4.63 -0.39
N THR A 137 -0.41 4.45 -0.14
CA THR A 137 0.32 5.12 0.96
C THR A 137 1.06 6.35 0.44
N HIS A 138 1.04 7.45 1.19
CA HIS A 138 1.61 8.73 0.76
C HIS A 138 2.47 9.34 1.84
N VAL A 139 3.47 10.12 1.42
CA VAL A 139 4.24 10.95 2.35
C VAL A 139 3.38 12.09 2.88
N ALA A 140 3.74 12.65 4.04
CA ALA A 140 2.97 13.70 4.71
C ALA A 140 3.05 15.04 3.98
N ASN A 141 4.12 15.28 3.21
CA ASN A 141 4.23 16.46 2.37
C ASN A 141 5.15 16.27 1.14
N THR A 142 5.00 17.13 0.14
CA THR A 142 5.74 17.02 -1.13
C THR A 142 7.25 17.21 -1.01
N ARG A 143 7.77 17.81 0.08
CA ARG A 143 9.22 17.94 0.27
C ARG A 143 9.88 16.60 0.57
N GLU A 144 9.15 15.68 1.19
CA GLU A 144 9.65 14.33 1.48
C GLU A 144 9.84 13.49 0.22
N VAL A 145 9.18 13.85 -0.88
CA VAL A 145 9.42 13.22 -2.19
C VAL A 145 10.86 13.45 -2.64
N GLY A 146 11.43 14.64 -2.44
CA GLY A 146 12.74 15.00 -2.99
C GLY A 146 12.66 15.49 -4.44
N ARG A 147 13.75 15.34 -5.20
CA ARG A 147 13.86 15.83 -6.58
C ARG A 147 13.39 14.79 -7.59
N ILE A 148 12.53 15.20 -8.51
CA ILE A 148 12.06 14.35 -9.61
C ILE A 148 12.94 14.58 -10.84
N LYS A 149 13.40 13.48 -11.45
CA LYS A 149 14.12 13.49 -12.74
C LYS A 149 13.35 12.66 -13.78
N ILE A 150 13.22 13.19 -14.99
CA ILE A 150 12.73 12.40 -16.12
C ILE A 150 13.89 11.55 -16.62
N THR A 151 13.76 10.22 -16.50
CA THR A 151 14.78 9.26 -16.91
C THR A 151 14.54 8.69 -18.30
N GLY A 152 13.36 8.92 -18.86
CA GLY A 152 13.07 8.59 -20.25
C GLY A 152 11.64 8.88 -20.65
N HIS A 153 11.38 8.77 -21.94
CA HIS A 153 10.03 8.87 -22.49
C HIS A 153 9.83 7.86 -23.61
N GLU A 154 8.59 7.44 -23.83
CA GLU A 154 8.22 6.49 -24.87
C GLU A 154 6.85 6.85 -25.43
N SER A 155 6.67 6.78 -26.76
CA SER A 155 5.34 6.92 -27.36
C SER A 155 4.58 5.60 -27.26
N LYS A 156 3.35 5.63 -26.71
CA LYS A 156 2.43 4.49 -26.65
C LYS A 156 1.25 4.71 -27.60
N GLY A 157 1.57 5.04 -28.85
CA GLY A 157 0.61 5.42 -29.89
C GLY A 157 0.49 6.93 -30.11
N LYS A 158 -0.56 7.34 -30.84
CA LYS A 158 -0.78 8.72 -31.27
C LYS A 158 -1.13 9.68 -30.12
N ILE A 159 -1.89 9.19 -29.14
CA ILE A 159 -2.40 10.00 -28.02
C ILE A 159 -1.57 9.77 -26.75
N ASN A 160 -1.18 8.53 -26.45
CA ASN A 160 -0.54 8.21 -25.17
C ASN A 160 0.99 8.35 -25.24
N LYS A 161 1.55 9.03 -24.24
CA LYS A 161 2.99 9.07 -23.96
C LYS A 161 3.24 8.44 -22.59
N ARG A 162 4.34 7.71 -22.44
CA ARG A 162 4.82 7.19 -21.16
C ARG A 162 6.08 7.94 -20.77
N LEU A 163 6.04 8.64 -19.64
CA LEU A 163 7.23 9.18 -18.99
C LEU A 163 7.74 8.17 -17.96
N ARG A 164 9.06 8.01 -17.89
CA ARG A 164 9.75 7.32 -16.79
C ARG A 164 10.38 8.40 -15.92
N ILE A 165 10.09 8.35 -14.63
CA ILE A 165 10.62 9.29 -13.64
C ILE A 165 11.42 8.51 -12.59
N ALA A 166 12.41 9.17 -12.00
CA ALA A 166 13.11 8.71 -10.82
C ALA A 166 13.06 9.79 -9.73
N VAL A 167 12.99 9.33 -8.49
CA VAL A 167 13.04 10.16 -7.30
C VAL A 167 14.48 10.12 -6.77
N ALA A 168 15.08 11.30 -6.61
CA ALA A 168 16.41 11.49 -6.05
C ALA A 168 16.33 12.35 -4.79
N ASP A 169 17.29 12.17 -3.88
CA ASP A 169 17.43 13.01 -2.69
C ASP A 169 17.89 14.44 -3.06
#